data_AF-A0A9W9B5N9-F1
#
_entry.id   AF-A0A9W9B5N9-F1
#
_cell.length_a   1.000
_cell.length_b   1.000
_cell.length_c   1.000
_cell.angle_alpha   90.00
_cell.angle_beta   90.00
_cell.angle_gamma   90.00
#
_symmetry.space_group_name_H-M   'P 1'
#
loop_
_entity.id
_entity.type
_entity.pdbx_description
1 polymer ?
#
loop_
_entity_poly.entity_id
_entity_poly.type
_entity_poly.pdbx_seq_one_letter_code
_entity_poly.pdbx_strand_id
1 'polypeptide(L)'
;MSSGYGMHGGVGRCFPFWQEVMACYVVNTSAADDSGKKKCSPVLEDYYECLHHKKEHARALALQAAYARAQSATARDDAPSASQIRNLGLLGKTEDTKAVLGQGN
;
A
#
# COMPACT_ATOMS: atom_id res chain seq x y z
N MET A 1 -25.19 -15.95 3.47
CA MET A 1 -23.73 -15.75 3.46
C MET A 1 -23.38 -14.70 2.43
N SER A 2 -22.91 -13.53 2.82
CA SER A 2 -22.35 -12.52 1.90
C SER A 2 -20.86 -12.81 1.63
N SER A 3 -20.53 -14.07 1.31
CA SER A 3 -19.17 -14.64 1.23
C SER A 3 -18.40 -14.14 0.00
N GLY A 4 -18.20 -12.83 -0.08
CA GLY A 4 -17.50 -12.17 -1.19
C GLY A 4 -17.95 -10.74 -1.49
N TYR A 5 -18.95 -10.19 -0.80
CA TYR A 5 -19.42 -8.81 -1.04
C TYR A 5 -18.79 -7.81 -0.07
N GLY A 6 -18.37 -6.67 -0.59
CA GLY A 6 -17.84 -5.54 0.16
C GLY A 6 -18.93 -4.58 0.65
N MET A 7 -18.52 -3.55 1.38
CA MET A 7 -19.41 -2.54 1.99
C MET A 7 -20.31 -1.81 0.98
N HIS A 8 -19.92 -1.74 -0.29
CA HIS A 8 -20.66 -1.05 -1.35
C HIS A 8 -21.45 -2.01 -2.25
N GLY A 9 -21.66 -3.26 -1.82
CA GLY A 9 -22.44 -4.25 -2.58
C GLY A 9 -21.72 -4.86 -3.80
N GLY A 10 -20.53 -4.36 -4.15
CA GLY A 10 -19.63 -4.98 -5.12
C GLY A 10 -18.79 -6.11 -4.51
N VAL A 11 -17.91 -6.71 -5.32
CA VAL A 11 -16.95 -7.71 -4.83
C VAL A 11 -16.01 -7.11 -3.78
N GLY A 12 -15.73 -7.87 -2.72
CA GLY A 12 -14.81 -7.46 -1.66
C GLY A 12 -13.36 -7.40 -2.17
N ARG A 13 -12.52 -6.57 -1.55
CA ARG A 13 -11.13 -6.33 -2.02
C ARG A 13 -10.34 -7.61 -2.25
N CYS A 14 -10.44 -8.58 -1.34
CA CYS A 14 -9.68 -9.84 -1.39
C CYS A 14 -10.48 -11.01 -1.98
N PHE A 15 -11.63 -10.75 -2.58
CA PHE A 15 -12.46 -11.80 -3.19
C PHE A 15 -11.75 -12.54 -4.33
N PRO A 16 -10.98 -11.89 -5.24
CA PRO A 16 -10.22 -12.62 -6.26
C PRO A 16 -9.24 -13.64 -5.68
N PHE A 17 -8.50 -13.29 -4.63
CA PHE A 17 -7.60 -14.24 -3.95
C PHE A 17 -8.36 -15.39 -3.29
N TRP A 18 -9.55 -15.13 -2.74
CA TRP A 18 -10.40 -16.19 -2.22
C TRP A 18 -10.89 -17.14 -3.33
N GLN A 19 -11.21 -16.62 -4.52
CA GLN A 19 -11.57 -17.46 -5.67
C GLN A 19 -10.43 -18.39 -6.07
N GLU A 20 -9.18 -17.93 -6.04
CA GLU A 20 -8.00 -18.77 -6.30
C GLU A 20 -7.82 -19.87 -5.24
N VAL A 21 -8.06 -19.57 -3.96
CA VAL A 21 -8.06 -20.59 -2.89
C VAL A 21 -9.13 -21.65 -3.15
N MET A 22 -10.35 -21.22 -3.51
CA MET A 22 -11.45 -22.13 -3.84
C MET A 22 -11.14 -22.96 -5.08
N ALA A 23 -10.61 -22.36 -6.14
CA ALA A 23 -10.20 -23.07 -7.34
C ALA A 23 -9.16 -24.15 -7.01
N CYS A 24 -8.16 -23.83 -6.18
CA CYS A 24 -7.15 -24.79 -5.76
C CYS A 24 -7.74 -25.93 -4.92
N TYR A 25 -8.65 -25.63 -3.98
CA TYR A 25 -9.32 -26.66 -3.18
C TYR A 25 -10.19 -27.58 -4.03
N VAL A 26 -10.95 -27.05 -4.98
CA VAL A 26 -11.79 -27.86 -5.89
C VAL A 26 -10.95 -28.85 -6.69
N VAL A 27 -9.75 -28.47 -7.11
CA VAL A 27 -8.86 -29.33 -7.90
C VAL A 27 -8.12 -30.37 -7.03
N ASN A 28 -7.84 -30.04 -5.76
CA ASN A 28 -6.96 -30.85 -4.91
C ASN A 28 -7.66 -31.57 -3.76
N THR A 29 -8.98 -31.46 -3.63
CA THR A 29 -9.74 -32.09 -2.55
C THR A 29 -10.98 -32.80 -3.09
N SER A 30 -11.53 -33.71 -2.30
CA SER A 30 -12.82 -34.34 -2.53
C SER A 30 -13.64 -34.30 -1.26
N ALA A 31 -14.91 -34.72 -1.33
CA ALA A 31 -15.76 -34.82 -0.14
C ALA A 31 -15.23 -35.80 0.91
N ALA A 32 -14.40 -36.78 0.51
CA ALA A 32 -13.86 -37.83 1.37
C ALA A 32 -12.40 -37.62 1.79
N ASP A 33 -11.66 -36.73 1.12
CA ASP A 33 -10.24 -36.47 1.38
C ASP A 33 -9.90 -35.00 1.14
N ASP A 34 -9.42 -34.35 2.20
CA ASP A 34 -9.00 -32.94 2.18
C ASP A 34 -7.49 -32.74 2.39
N SER A 35 -6.72 -33.82 2.40
CA SER A 35 -5.26 -33.79 2.59
C SER A 35 -4.54 -32.92 1.56
N GLY A 36 -5.09 -32.81 0.35
CA GLY A 36 -4.57 -31.98 -0.73
C GLY A 36 -4.70 -30.47 -0.52
N LYS A 37 -5.44 -29.99 0.50
CA LYS A 37 -5.46 -28.56 0.88
C LYS A 37 -4.06 -27.99 1.14
N LYS A 38 -3.13 -28.82 1.62
CA LYS A 38 -1.73 -28.44 1.88
C LYS A 38 -1.02 -27.92 0.63
N LYS A 39 -1.38 -28.42 -0.56
CA LYS A 39 -0.82 -27.96 -1.85
C LYS A 39 -1.22 -26.52 -2.17
N CYS A 40 -2.33 -26.05 -1.60
CA CYS A 40 -2.87 -24.72 -1.81
C CYS A 40 -2.34 -23.68 -0.81
N SER A 41 -1.32 -24.03 -0.02
CA SER A 41 -0.70 -23.08 0.91
C SER A 41 -0.24 -21.77 0.26
N PRO A 42 0.33 -21.74 -0.97
CA PRO A 42 0.75 -20.47 -1.58
C PRO A 42 -0.41 -19.50 -1.84
N VAL A 43 -1.50 -19.97 -2.47
CA VAL A 43 -2.68 -19.13 -2.73
C VAL A 43 -3.42 -18.74 -1.45
N LEU A 44 -3.39 -19.61 -0.44
CA LEU A 44 -3.93 -19.30 0.89
C LEU A 44 -3.12 -18.20 1.58
N GLU A 45 -1.79 -18.25 1.47
CA GLU A 45 -0.90 -17.21 1.96
C GLU A 45 -1.14 -15.86 1.27
N ASP A 46 -1.42 -15.84 -0.02
CA ASP A 46 -1.75 -14.62 -0.76
C ASP A 46 -3.10 -14.03 -0.30
N TYR A 47 -4.10 -14.88 -0.04
CA TYR A 47 -5.37 -14.43 0.54
C TYR A 47 -5.18 -13.80 1.94
N TYR A 48 -4.39 -14.44 2.81
CA TYR A 48 -4.08 -13.89 4.13
C TYR A 48 -3.21 -12.63 4.06
N GLU A 49 -2.30 -12.55 3.08
CA GLU A 49 -1.55 -11.34 2.80
C GLU A 49 -2.51 -10.21 2.44
N CYS A 50 -3.45 -10.40 1.52
CA CYS A 50 -4.41 -9.35 1.16
C CYS A 50 -5.29 -8.89 2.34
N LEU A 51 -5.65 -9.80 3.25
CA LEU A 51 -6.48 -9.46 4.42
C LEU A 51 -5.74 -8.64 5.46
N HIS A 52 -4.44 -8.93 5.67
CA HIS A 52 -3.71 -8.43 6.83
C HIS A 52 -2.48 -7.59 6.49
N HIS A 53 -2.05 -7.60 5.23
CA HIS A 53 -0.90 -6.88 4.69
C HIS A 53 0.38 -7.02 5.53
N LYS A 54 0.59 -8.18 6.18
CA LYS A 54 1.72 -8.37 7.11
C LYS A 54 3.07 -8.25 6.39
N LYS A 55 3.18 -8.89 5.22
CA LYS A 55 4.41 -8.90 4.42
C LYS A 55 4.71 -7.50 3.89
N GLU A 56 3.69 -6.80 3.37
CA GLU A 56 3.86 -5.42 2.89
C GLU A 56 4.19 -4.45 4.03
N HIS A 57 3.53 -4.55 5.18
CA HIS A 57 3.84 -3.72 6.34
C HIS A 57 5.29 -3.91 6.82
N ALA A 58 5.75 -5.15 6.94
CA ALA A 58 7.13 -5.45 7.30
C ALA A 58 8.14 -4.90 6.27
N ARG A 59 7.82 -5.04 4.98
CA ARG A 59 8.64 -4.51 3.89
C ARG A 59 8.72 -2.98 3.91
N ALA A 60 7.59 -2.30 4.10
CA ALA A 60 7.54 -0.84 4.20
C ALA A 60 8.39 -0.32 5.36
N LEU A 61 8.31 -0.94 6.53
CA LEU A 61 9.15 -0.60 7.68
C LEU A 61 10.65 -0.82 7.41
N ALA A 62 11.01 -1.94 6.78
CA ALA A 62 12.40 -2.21 6.42
C ALA A 62 12.96 -1.17 5.42
N LEU A 63 12.15 -0.77 4.43
CA LEU A 63 12.51 0.26 3.47
C LEU A 63 12.66 1.64 4.13
N GLN A 64 11.72 2.01 5.01
CA GLN A 64 11.81 3.27 5.78
C GLN A 64 13.07 3.31 6.64
N ALA A 65 13.40 2.22 7.33
CA ALA A 65 14.61 2.12 8.15
C ALA A 65 15.89 2.19 7.31
N ALA A 66 15.92 1.57 6.12
CA ALA A 66 17.05 1.67 5.20
C ALA A 66 17.20 3.10 4.65
N TYR A 67 16.09 3.74 4.28
CA TYR A 67 16.06 5.11 3.79
C TYR A 67 16.50 6.13 4.85
N ALA A 68 16.09 5.97 6.10
CA ALA A 68 16.54 6.81 7.21
C ALA A 68 18.06 6.70 7.42
N ARG A 69 18.61 5.49 7.39
CA ARG A 69 20.07 5.25 7.49
C ARG A 69 20.84 5.87 6.32
N ALA A 70 20.31 5.77 5.10
CA ALA A 70 20.93 6.37 3.93
C ALA A 70 20.95 7.91 4.02
N GLN A 71 19.85 8.53 4.46
CA GLN A 71 19.76 9.98 4.65
C GLN A 71 20.71 10.50 5.73
N SER A 72 20.97 9.75 6.80
CA SER A 72 21.93 10.17 7.82
C SER A 72 23.39 10.00 7.38
N ALA A 73 23.67 9.04 6.50
CA ALA A 73 25.02 8.72 6.05
C ALA A 73 25.50 9.59 4.87
N THR A 74 24.58 10.09 4.05
CA THR A 74 24.89 10.89 2.86
C THR A 74 23.99 12.12 2.82
N ALA A 75 24.57 13.31 2.68
CA ALA A 75 23.80 14.53 2.39
C ALA A 75 23.05 14.30 1.07
N ARG A 76 21.78 14.68 1.01
CA ARG A 76 20.97 14.45 -0.20
C ARG A 76 21.46 15.37 -1.31
N ASP A 77 22.12 14.81 -2.32
CA ASP A 77 22.46 15.56 -3.54
C ASP A 77 21.19 16.03 -4.29
N ASP A 78 20.09 15.28 -4.16
CA ASP A 78 18.76 15.61 -4.72
C ASP A 78 17.84 16.36 -3.74
N ALA A 79 18.40 17.12 -2.79
CA ALA A 79 17.58 17.98 -1.94
C ALA A 79 16.78 18.98 -2.81
N PRO A 80 15.45 19.13 -2.59
CA PRO A 80 14.66 20.04 -3.42
C PRO A 80 15.18 21.46 -3.28
N SER A 81 15.45 22.10 -4.43
CA SER A 81 15.93 23.47 -4.46
C SER A 81 14.90 24.41 -3.82
N ALA A 82 15.37 25.54 -3.27
CA ALA A 82 14.47 26.56 -2.71
C ALA A 82 13.38 27.01 -3.71
N SER A 83 13.67 26.99 -5.01
CA SER A 83 12.69 27.28 -6.07
C SER A 83 11.60 26.21 -6.18
N GLN A 84 11.96 24.92 -6.13
CA GLN A 84 10.96 23.83 -6.15
C GLN A 84 10.06 23.89 -4.91
N ILE A 85 10.62 24.23 -3.75
CA ILE A 85 9.85 24.35 -2.52
C ILE A 85 8.94 25.60 -2.55
N ARG A 86 9.37 26.72 -3.16
CA ARG A 86 8.52 27.91 -3.41
C ARG A 86 7.34 27.61 -4.34
N ASN A 87 7.54 26.84 -5.41
CA ASN A 87 6.46 26.47 -6.34
C ASN A 87 5.33 25.64 -5.68
N LEU A 88 5.63 24.95 -4.58
CA LEU A 88 4.64 24.24 -3.77
C LEU A 88 3.91 25.16 -2.76
N GLY A 89 4.25 26.45 -2.72
CA GLY A 89 3.70 27.42 -1.77
C GLY A 89 4.17 27.21 -0.33
N LEU A 90 5.25 26.46 -0.12
CA LEU A 90 5.78 26.09 1.20
C LEU A 90 6.84 27.07 1.73
N LEU A 91 7.43 27.88 0.85
CA LEU A 91 8.38 28.96 1.17
C LEU A 91 7.85 30.29 0.67
N GLY A 92 8.09 31.38 1.41
CA GLY A 92 7.77 32.73 0.94
C GLY A 92 6.28 33.09 0.91
N LYS A 93 5.40 32.19 1.38
CA LYS A 93 3.93 32.37 1.31
C LYS A 93 3.46 33.73 1.81
N THR A 94 4.03 34.28 2.89
CA THR A 94 3.68 35.61 3.40
C THR A 94 4.16 36.75 2.51
N GLU A 95 5.35 36.64 1.92
CA GLU A 95 5.91 37.63 0.99
C GLU A 95 5.18 37.59 -0.35
N ASP A 96 4.88 36.40 -0.88
CA ASP A 96 4.09 36.23 -2.11
C ASP A 96 2.65 36.70 -1.90
N THR A 97 2.04 36.36 -0.76
CA THR A 97 0.70 36.88 -0.40
C THR A 97 0.71 38.39 -0.22
N LYS A 98 1.77 38.97 0.36
CA LYS A 98 1.93 40.42 0.48
C LYS A 98 2.21 41.10 -0.87
N ALA A 99 2.89 40.43 -1.80
CA ALA A 99 3.11 40.92 -3.16
C ALA A 99 1.81 40.90 -3.99
N VAL A 100 0.95 39.90 -3.79
CA VAL A 100 -0.35 39.78 -4.47
C VAL A 100 -1.43 40.67 -3.83
N LEU A 101 -1.42 40.80 -2.49
CA LEU A 101 -2.43 41.58 -1.74
C LEU A 101 -1.99 43.03 -1.44
N GLY A 102 -0.77 43.42 -1.83
CA GLY A 102 -0.15 44.70 -1.49
C GLY A 102 -0.15 45.73 -2.62
N GLN A 103 -1.31 46.02 -3.20
CA GLN A 103 -1.66 47.33 -3.76
C GLN A 103 -3.16 47.59 -3.53
N GLY A 104 -3.57 47.57 -2.26
CA GLY A 104 -4.83 48.13 -1.81
C GLY A 104 -4.51 49.33 -0.93
N ASN A 105 -4.65 50.53 -1.49
CA ASN A 105 -4.58 51.82 -0.80
C ASN A 105 -5.72 51.95 0.22
#